data_AF-A0A5B8NKG6-F1
#
_entry.id   AF-A0A5B8NKG6-F1
#
_cell.length_a   1.000
_cell.length_b   1.000
_cell.length_c   1.000
_cell.angle_alpha   90.00
_cell.angle_beta   90.00
_cell.angle_gamma   90.00
#
_symmetry.space_group_name_H-M   'P 1'
#
loop_
_entity.id
_entity.type
_entity.pdbx_description
1 polymer ?
#
loop_
_entity_poly.entity_id
_entity_poly.type
_entity_poly.pdbx_seq_one_letter_code
_entity_poly.pdbx_strand_id
1 'polypeptide(L)' 'MRRDLRRLQDILEAIERIQGRVDFNKIEDDEMLQVWVLYHLQIIGEATCALSSQLRQNYSQIPWSKIIGLRKGLAKK' A
#
# COMPACT_ATOMS: atom_id res chain seq x y z
N MET A 1 6.55 -18.04 -2.54
CA MET A 1 6.83 -18.26 -1.10
C MET A 1 7.89 -17.31 -0.52
N ARG A 2 9.23 -17.54 -0.61
CA ARG A 2 10.23 -16.58 -0.02
C ARG A 2 10.12 -15.15 -0.56
N ARG A 3 9.77 -14.97 -1.84
CA ARG A 3 9.54 -13.66 -2.46
C ARG A 3 8.22 -13.01 -2.03
N ASP A 4 7.20 -13.81 -1.70
CA ASP A 4 5.91 -13.27 -1.24
C ASP A 4 6.01 -12.79 0.20
N LEU A 5 6.75 -13.51 1.05
CA LEU A 5 7.01 -13.07 2.43
C LEU A 5 7.68 -11.70 2.49
N ARG A 6 8.71 -11.45 1.67
CA ARG A 6 9.35 -10.13 1.59
C ARG A 6 8.37 -9.04 1.17
N ARG A 7 7.55 -9.28 0.15
CA ARG A 7 6.53 -8.32 -0.30
C ARG A 7 5.47 -8.04 0.76
N LEU A 8 5.07 -9.07 1.51
CA LEU A 8 4.16 -8.89 2.66
C LEU A 8 4.82 -8.06 3.76
N GLN A 9 6.12 -8.23 4.00
CA GLN A 9 6.88 -7.37 4.91
C GLN A 9 6.94 -5.93 4.41
N ASP A 10 7.19 -5.70 3.12
CA ASP A 10 7.18 -4.35 2.53
C ASP A 10 5.81 -3.67 2.71
N ILE A 11 4.71 -4.43 2.55
CA ILE A 11 3.35 -3.95 2.77
C ILE A 11 3.14 -3.58 4.25
N LEU A 12 3.56 -4.45 5.18
CA LEU A 12 3.42 -4.20 6.62
C LEU A 12 4.23 -2.98 7.06
N GLU A 13 5.47 -2.86 6.61
CA GLU A 13 6.33 -1.71 6.94
C GLU A 13 5.74 -0.40 6.41
N ALA A 14 5.18 -0.39 5.20
CA ALA A 14 4.51 0.79 4.66
C ALA A 14 3.26 1.17 5.47
N ILE A 15 2.47 0.19 5.92
CA ILE A 15 1.31 0.42 6.80
C ILE A 15 1.76 0.99 8.14
N GLU A 16 2.78 0.41 8.77
CA GLU A 16 3.33 0.89 10.04
C GLU A 16 3.87 2.32 9.92
N ARG A 17 4.54 2.66 8.82
CA ARG A 17 5.04 4.02 8.58
C ARG A 17 3.92 5.04 8.40
N ILE A 18 2.81 4.65 7.76
CA ILE A 18 1.62 5.50 7.67
C ILE A 18 1.01 5.67 9.08
N GLN A 19 0.73 4.57 9.78
CA GLN A 19 0.05 4.62 11.07
C GLN A 19 0.88 5.30 12.18
N GLY A 20 2.20 5.16 12.14
CA GLY A 20 3.11 5.66 13.19
C GLY A 20 3.50 7.13 13.07
N ARG A 21 3.30 7.78 11.91
CA ARG A 21 3.68 9.18 11.68
C ARG A 21 2.52 10.12 11.42
N VAL A 22 1.35 9.59 11.09
CA VAL A 22 0.26 10.39 10.54
C VAL A 22 -0.77 10.66 11.62
N ASP A 23 -0.83 11.91 12.08
CA ASP A 23 -2.05 12.47 12.65
C ASP A 23 -3.01 12.71 11.50
N PHE A 24 -3.99 11.80 11.33
CA PHE A 24 -4.91 11.83 10.20
C PHE A 24 -5.71 13.14 10.12
N ASN A 25 -5.84 13.88 11.22
CA ASN A 25 -6.52 15.18 11.25
C ASN A 25 -5.73 16.31 10.58
N LYS A 26 -4.43 16.11 10.32
CA LYS A 26 -3.55 17.13 9.72
C LYS A 26 -3.19 16.85 8.26
N ILE A 27 -3.63 15.73 7.70
CA ILE A 27 -3.27 15.34 6.33
C ILE A 27 -3.76 16.39 5.34
N GLU A 28 -4.98 16.91 5.48
CA GLU A 28 -5.56 17.82 4.50
C GLU A 28 -4.78 19.14 4.36
N ASP A 29 -4.14 19.60 5.45
CA ASP A 29 -3.42 20.87 5.50
C ASP A 29 -1.90 20.73 5.34
N ASP A 30 -1.37 19.50 5.28
CA ASP A 30 0.07 19.22 5.17
C ASP A 30 0.38 18.47 3.86
N GLU A 31 0.80 19.23 2.84
CA GLU A 31 1.16 18.68 1.52
C GLU A 31 2.30 17.65 1.60
N MET A 32 3.27 17.84 2.49
CA MET A 32 4.34 16.87 2.67
C MET A 32 3.80 15.56 3.25
N LEU A 33 2.88 15.64 4.21
CA LEU A 33 2.21 14.47 4.78
C LEU A 33 1.34 13.74 3.74
N GLN A 34 0.64 14.49 2.88
CA GLN A 34 -0.13 13.90 1.76
C GLN A 34 0.78 13.13 0.81
N VAL A 35 1.88 13.74 0.36
CA VAL A 35 2.85 13.11 -0.54
C VAL A 35 3.47 11.88 0.13
N TRP A 36 3.82 11.98 1.41
CA TRP A 36 4.36 10.86 2.19
C TRP A 36 3.38 9.68 2.28
N VAL A 37 2.12 9.93 2.59
CA VAL A 37 1.07 8.89 2.64
C VAL A 37 0.85 8.29 1.25
N LEU A 38 0.74 9.11 0.21
CA LEU A 38 0.56 8.64 -1.17
C LEU A 38 1.72 7.74 -1.62
N TYR A 39 2.96 8.11 -1.31
CA TYR A 39 4.15 7.31 -1.60
C TYR A 39 4.07 5.92 -0.95
N HIS A 40 3.71 5.85 0.33
CA HIS A 40 3.57 4.57 1.01
C HIS A 40 2.39 3.73 0.49
N LEU A 41 1.27 4.36 0.09
CA LEU A 41 0.19 3.66 -0.59
C LEU A 41 0.62 3.09 -1.95
N GLN A 42 1.48 3.78 -2.69
CA GLN A 42 2.06 3.26 -3.93
C GLN A 42 2.94 2.04 -3.70
N ILE A 43 3.80 2.06 -2.67
CA ILE A 43 4.62 0.90 -2.27
C ILE A 43 3.73 -0.32 -1.98
N ILE A 44 2.63 -0.11 -1.23
CA ILE A 44 1.67 -1.19 -0.94
C ILE A 44 1.09 -1.77 -2.23
N GLY A 45 0.68 -0.92 -3.17
CA GLY A 45 0.14 -1.35 -4.46
C GLY A 45 1.14 -2.11 -5.34
N GLU A 46 2.39 -1.63 -5.40
CA GLU A 46 3.51 -2.27 -6.09
C GLU A 46 3.81 -3.67 -5.54
N ALA A 47 4.02 -3.76 -4.23
CA ALA A 47 4.31 -5.02 -3.54
C ALA A 47 3.16 -6.02 -3.70
N THR A 48 1.92 -5.55 -3.61
CA THR A 48 0.72 -6.37 -3.81
C THR A 48 0.61 -6.90 -5.24
N CYS A 49 0.91 -6.06 -6.25
CA CYS A 49 0.91 -6.49 -7.65
C CYS A 49 1.93 -7.60 -7.91
N ALA A 50 3.05 -7.54 -7.20
CA ALA A 50 4.12 -8.50 -7.37
C ALA A 50 3.77 -9.86 -6.75
N LEU A 51 2.87 -9.95 -5.75
CA LEU A 51 2.47 -11.20 -5.08
C LEU A 51 2.03 -12.29 -6.08
N SER A 52 2.43 -13.53 -5.77
CA SER A 52 2.06 -14.70 -6.57
C SER A 52 0.54 -14.85 -6.74
N SER A 53 0.11 -15.35 -7.89
CA SER A 53 -1.30 -15.66 -8.16
C SER A 53 -1.85 -16.69 -7.18
N GLN A 54 -1.05 -17.70 -6.82
CA GLN A 54 -1.43 -18.72 -5.85
C GLN A 54 -1.79 -18.12 -4.48
N LEU A 55 -0.98 -17.18 -3.97
CA LEU A 55 -1.29 -16.52 -2.71
C LEU A 55 -2.56 -15.68 -2.81
N ARG A 56 -2.71 -14.91 -3.90
CA ARG A 56 -3.91 -14.09 -4.11
C ARG A 56 -5.18 -14.93 -4.27
N GLN A 57 -5.10 -16.11 -4.87
CA GLN A 57 -6.21 -17.05 -4.99
C GLN A 57 -6.56 -17.69 -3.64
N ASN A 58 -5.56 -18.12 -2.87
CA ASN A 58 -5.75 -18.71 -1.53
C ASN A 58 -6.44 -17.73 -0.56
N TYR A 59 -6.24 -16.42 -0.76
CA TYR A 59 -6.84 -15.35 0.03
C TYR A 59 -7.75 -14.46 -0.84
N SER A 60 -8.64 -15.08 -1.62
CA SER A 60 -9.50 -14.40 -2.59
C SER A 60 -10.52 -13.42 -1.97
N GLN A 61 -10.77 -13.50 -0.65
CA GLN A 61 -11.59 -12.54 0.08
C GLN A 61 -10.97 -11.13 0.16
N ILE A 62 -9.65 -11.03 -0.02
CA ILE A 62 -8.94 -9.75 -0.01
C ILE A 62 -9.14 -9.07 -1.37
N PRO A 63 -9.51 -7.77 -1.41
CA PRO A 63 -9.75 -7.05 -2.67
C PRO A 63 -8.45 -6.68 -3.39
N TRP A 64 -7.67 -7.67 -3.81
CA TRP A 64 -6.34 -7.50 -4.41
C TRP A 64 -6.30 -6.47 -5.52
N SER A 65 -7.27 -6.49 -6.44
CA SER A 65 -7.32 -5.56 -7.56
C SER A 65 -7.46 -4.10 -7.12
N LYS A 66 -8.18 -3.83 -6.02
CA LYS A 66 -8.31 -2.47 -5.45
C LYS A 66 -6.97 -2.01 -4.85
N ILE A 67 -6.31 -2.89 -4.10
CA ILE A 67 -5.02 -2.61 -3.46
C ILE A 67 -3.94 -2.38 -4.53
N ILE A 68 -3.90 -3.21 -5.57
CA ILE A 68 -3.00 -3.03 -6.72
C ILE A 68 -3.22 -1.67 -7.40
N GLY A 69 -4.47 -1.18 -7.41
CA GLY A 69 -4.82 0.13 -7.95
C GLY A 69 -4.07 1.29 -7.30
N LEU A 70 -3.68 1.17 -6.02
CA LEU A 70 -2.99 2.21 -5.26
C LEU A 70 -1.65 2.62 -5.87
N ARG A 71 -0.99 1.73 -6.62
CA ARG A 71 0.28 2.02 -7.31
C ARG A 71 0.20 3.21 -8.26
N LYS A 72 -1.00 3.51 -8.78
CA LYS A 72 -1.20 4.58 -9.77
C LYS A 72 -1.23 5.98 -9.14
N GLY A 73 -1.20 6.08 -7.81
CA GLY A 73 -1.48 7.34 -7.09
C GLY A 73 -2.93 7.79 -7.31
N LEU A 74 -3.43 8.68 -6.46
CA LEU A 74 -4.67 9.39 -6.78
C LEU A 74 -4.36 10.32 -7.96
N ALA A 75 -4.73 9.91 -9.18
CA ALA A 75 -4.76 10.83 -10.30
C ALA A 75 -5.74 11.95 -9.93
N LYS A 76 -5.23 13.15 -9.61
CA LYS A 76 -6.07 14.34 -9.49
C LYS A 76 -6.86 14.45 -10.79
N LYS A 77 -8.17 14.30 -10.69
CA LYS A 77 -9.11 14.56 -11.78
C LYS A 77 -9.62 15.98 -11.64
#